data_AF-A0A520IXI1-F1
#
_entry.id   AF-A0A520IXI1-F1
#
_cell.length_a   1.000
_cell.length_b   1.000
_cell.length_c   1.000
_cell.angle_alpha   90.00
_cell.angle_beta   90.00
_cell.angle_gamma   90.00
#
_symmetry.space_group_name_H-M   'P 1'
#
loop_
_entity.id
_entity.type
_entity.pdbx_description
1 polymer ?
#
loop_
_entity_poly.entity_id
_entity_poly.type
_entity_poly.pdbx_seq_one_letter_code
_entity_poly.pdbx_strand_id
1 'polypeptide(L)'
;MRSPIPALGWVGIVRLGVVQAAIGAIVMLATSLLNRVMVVEYALPAALPAGLVAWHYAVQLSRPVWGHGSDRGRRRTPWIIAGMALLAAGAIVAVWALGVITGRA
;
A
#
# COMPACT_ATOMS: atom_id res chain seq x y z
N MET A 1 -23.31 -25.11 19.83
CA MET A 1 -23.58 -24.37 18.58
C MET A 1 -22.93 -22.99 18.68
N ARG A 2 -22.04 -22.62 17.75
CA ARG A 2 -21.53 -21.24 17.66
C ARG A 2 -22.63 -20.39 16.99
N SER A 3 -23.04 -19.29 17.59
CA SER A 3 -23.99 -18.34 17.00
C SER A 3 -23.46 -17.82 15.66
N PRO A 4 -24.31 -17.62 14.63
CA PRO A 4 -23.87 -17.10 13.35
C PRO A 4 -23.22 -15.73 13.55
N ILE A 5 -22.04 -15.53 12.96
CA ILE A 5 -21.40 -14.21 12.92
C ILE A 5 -22.31 -13.31 12.06
N PRO A 6 -22.74 -12.13 12.54
CA PRO A 6 -23.54 -11.23 11.74
C PRO A 6 -22.83 -10.93 10.41
N ALA A 7 -23.55 -11.08 9.30
CA ALA A 7 -23.03 -10.74 7.98
C ALA A 7 -22.69 -9.23 7.91
N LEU A 8 -21.75 -8.88 7.03
CA LEU A 8 -21.37 -7.49 6.80
C LEU A 8 -22.53 -6.72 6.16
N GLY A 9 -23.11 -5.75 6.87
CA GLY A 9 -24.14 -4.87 6.32
C GLY A 9 -23.60 -3.87 5.30
N TRP A 10 -24.50 -3.23 4.53
CA TRP A 10 -24.16 -2.26 3.47
C TRP A 10 -23.22 -1.14 3.92
N VAL A 11 -23.43 -0.57 5.11
CA VAL A 11 -22.54 0.46 5.69
C VAL A 11 -21.11 -0.08 5.87
N GLY A 12 -20.97 -1.34 6.28
CA GLY A 12 -19.68 -2.01 6.43
C GLY A 12 -18.98 -2.21 5.09
N ILE A 13 -19.73 -2.58 4.05
CA ILE A 13 -19.23 -2.73 2.68
C ILE A 13 -18.72 -1.38 2.16
N VAL A 14 -19.53 -0.32 2.26
CA VAL A 14 -19.14 1.03 1.81
C VAL A 14 -17.88 1.51 2.54
N ARG A 15 -17.82 1.34 3.86
CA ARG A 15 -16.63 1.70 4.66
C ARG A 15 -15.37 0.98 4.18
N LEU A 16 -15.44 -0.32 3.94
CA LEU A 16 -14.30 -1.09 3.43
C LEU A 16 -13.98 -0.74 1.97
N GLY A 17 -14.99 -0.41 1.17
CA GLY A 17 -14.82 0.05 -0.21
C GLY A 17 -14.03 1.35 -0.29
N VAL A 18 -14.30 2.32 0.59
CA VAL A 18 -13.53 3.57 0.67
C VAL A 18 -12.08 3.29 1.04
N VAL A 19 -11.82 2.38 1.98
CA VAL A 19 -10.45 1.96 2.34
C VAL A 19 -9.75 1.32 1.14
N GLN A 20 -10.42 0.42 0.40
CA GLN A 20 -9.84 -0.20 -0.79
C GLN A 20 -9.55 0.81 -1.90
N ALA A 21 -10.44 1.78 -2.11
CA ALA A 21 -10.22 2.88 -3.06
C ALA A 21 -8.98 3.70 -2.69
N ALA A 22 -8.81 4.00 -1.39
CA ALA A 22 -7.62 4.71 -0.90
C ALA A 22 -6.33 3.89 -1.09
N ILE A 23 -6.35 2.58 -0.81
CA ILE A 23 -5.21 1.68 -1.07
C ILE A 23 -4.86 1.72 -2.56
N GLY A 24 -5.86 1.55 -3.45
CA GLY A 24 -5.65 1.57 -4.89
C GLY A 24 -5.06 2.89 -5.39
N ALA A 25 -5.59 4.02 -4.93
CA ALA A 25 -5.09 5.34 -5.28
C ALA A 25 -3.62 5.55 -4.87
N ILE A 26 -3.25 5.20 -3.63
CA ILE A 26 -1.87 5.37 -3.16
C ILE A 26 -0.92 4.41 -3.91
N VAL A 27 -1.32 3.15 -4.12
CA VAL A 27 -0.50 2.18 -4.84
C VAL A 27 -0.25 2.62 -6.28
N MET A 28 -1.25 3.21 -6.96
CA MET A 28 -1.12 3.74 -8.32
C MET A 28 -0.04 4.83 -8.42
N LEU A 29 0.16 5.62 -7.37
CA LEU A 29 1.26 6.60 -7.33
C LEU A 29 2.61 5.91 -7.48
N ALA A 30 2.85 4.84 -6.71
CA ALA A 30 4.12 4.11 -6.73
C ALA A 30 4.30 3.24 -7.98
N THR A 31 3.24 2.59 -8.47
CA THR A 31 3.34 1.63 -9.58
C THR A 31 3.22 2.28 -10.96
N SER A 32 2.75 3.52 -11.04
CA SER A 32 2.54 4.20 -12.33
C SER A 32 3.14 5.59 -12.35
N LEU A 33 2.69 6.51 -11.50
CA LEU A 33 3.12 7.91 -11.55
C LEU A 33 4.63 8.05 -11.30
N LEU A 34 5.13 7.54 -10.18
CA LEU A 34 6.53 7.66 -9.79
C LEU A 34 7.46 6.94 -10.75
N ASN A 35 7.04 5.78 -11.29
CA ASN A 35 7.80 5.07 -12.31
C ASN A 35 8.03 5.92 -13.56
N ARG A 36 6.98 6.58 -14.05
CA ARG A 36 7.07 7.51 -15.18
C ARG A 36 7.94 8.70 -14.82
N VAL A 37 7.62 9.38 -13.71
CA VAL A 37 8.27 10.62 -13.26
C VAL A 37 9.78 10.45 -13.05
N MET A 38 10.20 9.33 -12.45
CA MET A 38 11.62 9.02 -12.29
C MET A 38 12.35 8.93 -13.63
N VAL A 39 11.79 8.24 -14.61
CA VAL A 39 12.48 7.95 -15.88
C VAL A 39 12.35 9.10 -16.88
N VAL A 40 11.14 9.60 -17.10
CA VAL A 40 10.83 10.52 -18.19
C VAL A 40 11.12 11.96 -17.79
N GLU A 41 10.70 12.38 -16.60
CA GLU A 41 10.84 13.76 -16.15
C GLU A 41 12.16 14.03 -15.44
N TYR A 42 12.66 13.07 -14.66
CA TYR A 42 13.91 13.21 -13.89
C TYR A 42 15.13 12.52 -14.51
N ALA A 43 14.96 11.84 -15.64
CA ALA A 43 16.03 11.13 -16.34
C ALA A 43 16.83 10.16 -15.44
N LEU A 44 16.20 9.62 -14.39
CA LEU A 44 16.82 8.62 -13.54
C LEU A 44 16.94 7.28 -14.30
N PRO A 45 17.95 6.45 -13.99
CA PRO A 45 18.10 5.14 -14.61
C PRO A 45 16.84 4.28 -14.45
N ALA A 46 16.30 3.74 -15.55
CA ALA A 46 15.10 2.89 -15.54
C ALA A 46 15.24 1.61 -14.68
N ALA A 47 16.47 1.18 -14.41
CA ALA A 47 16.76 0.10 -13.48
C ALA A 47 16.29 0.41 -12.04
N LEU A 48 16.25 1.70 -11.63
CA LEU A 48 15.79 2.11 -10.30
C LEU A 48 14.32 1.76 -10.06
N PRO A 49 13.34 2.26 -10.83
CA PRO A 49 11.94 1.88 -10.63
C PRO A 49 11.72 0.38 -10.86
N ALA A 50 12.42 -0.25 -11.82
CA ALA A 50 12.34 -1.70 -12.02
C ALA A 50 12.77 -2.48 -10.76
N GLY A 51 13.86 -2.08 -10.12
CA GLY A 51 14.33 -2.66 -8.86
C GLY A 51 13.35 -2.45 -7.71
N LEU A 52 12.75 -1.26 -7.60
CA LEU A 52 11.72 -0.98 -6.60
C LEU A 52 10.45 -1.82 -6.80
N VAL A 53 10.03 -2.03 -8.05
CA VAL A 53 8.91 -2.92 -8.39
C VAL A 53 9.24 -4.38 -8.04
N ALA A 54 10.44 -4.85 -8.35
CA ALA A 54 10.89 -6.19 -7.96
C ALA A 54 10.91 -6.36 -6.44
N TRP A 55 11.42 -5.37 -5.71
CA TRP A 55 11.39 -5.35 -4.25
C TRP A 55 9.96 -5.38 -3.69
N HIS A 56 9.05 -4.61 -4.27
CA HIS A 56 7.63 -4.65 -3.92
C HIS A 56 7.04 -6.06 -4.05
N TYR A 57 7.30 -6.76 -5.16
CA TYR A 57 6.86 -8.15 -5.34
C TYR A 57 7.51 -9.12 -4.35
N ALA A 58 8.79 -8.92 -4.01
CA ALA A 58 9.46 -9.72 -2.98
C ALA A 58 8.77 -9.56 -1.61
N VAL A 59 8.44 -8.32 -1.22
CA VAL A 59 7.68 -8.05 0.02
C VAL A 59 6.29 -8.68 -0.03
N GLN A 60 5.63 -8.78 -1.20
CA GLN A 60 4.32 -9.43 -1.30
C GLN A 60 4.33 -10.92 -0.92
N LEU A 61 5.48 -11.59 -0.94
CA LEU A 61 5.60 -12.97 -0.45
C LEU A 61 5.28 -13.07 1.05
N SER A 62 5.35 -11.96 1.81
CA SER A 62 4.98 -11.93 3.22
C SER A 62 3.46 -11.93 3.46
N ARG A 63 2.61 -11.71 2.45
CA ARG A 63 1.14 -11.61 2.60
C ARG A 63 0.50 -12.75 3.41
N PRO A 64 0.90 -14.03 3.28
CA PRO A 64 0.34 -15.11 4.08
C PRO A 64 0.54 -14.93 5.59
N VAL A 65 1.68 -14.37 6.00
CA VAL A 65 2.01 -14.16 7.42
C VAL A 65 1.10 -13.08 8.02
N TRP A 66 0.89 -11.98 7.31
CA TRP A 66 0.00 -10.89 7.73
C TRP A 66 -1.47 -11.34 7.80
N GLY A 67 -1.91 -12.15 6.82
CA GLY A 67 -3.24 -12.74 6.81
C GLY A 67 -3.47 -13.65 8.02
N HIS A 68 -2.54 -14.58 8.26
CA HIS A 68 -2.61 -15.50 9.41
C HIS A 68 -2.57 -14.76 10.75
N GLY A 69 -1.72 -13.74 10.88
CA GLY A 69 -1.64 -12.89 12.08
C GLY A 69 -2.95 -12.15 12.36
N SER A 70 -3.58 -11.61 11.31
CA SER A 70 -4.89 -10.95 11.40
C SER A 70 -6.00 -11.92 11.81
N ASP A 71 -5.99 -13.14 11.30
CA ASP A 71 -7.01 -14.15 11.63
C ASP A 71 -6.86 -14.70 13.05
N ARG A 72 -5.62 -14.90 13.56
CA ARG A 72 -5.40 -15.32 14.96
C ARG A 72 -5.95 -14.31 15.97
N GLY A 73 -5.84 -13.01 15.69
CA GLY A 73 -6.32 -11.95 16.57
C GLY A 73 -7.83 -11.72 16.55
N ARG A 74 -8.58 -12.36 15.62
CA ARG A 74 -10.04 -12.19 15.42
C ARG A 74 -10.51 -10.73 15.25
N ARG A 75 -9.59 -9.79 15.03
CA ARG A 75 -9.85 -8.35 14.86
C ARG A 75 -8.98 -7.81 13.72
N ARG A 76 -9.61 -7.55 12.56
CA ARG A 76 -8.93 -7.11 11.33
C ARG A 76 -8.71 -5.60 11.28
N THR A 77 -9.54 -4.81 11.98
CA THR A 77 -9.45 -3.35 12.02
C THR A 77 -8.07 -2.79 12.38
N PRO A 78 -7.37 -3.24 13.44
CA PRO A 78 -6.04 -2.72 13.76
C PRO A 78 -5.02 -3.00 12.64
N TRP A 79 -5.11 -4.14 11.96
CA TRP A 79 -4.23 -4.46 10.82
C TRP A 79 -4.51 -3.57 9.61
N ILE A 80 -5.78 -3.26 9.34
CA ILE A 80 -6.16 -2.31 8.28
C ILE A 80 -5.60 -0.91 8.59
N ILE A 81 -5.77 -0.42 9.81
CA ILE A 81 -5.28 0.90 10.22
C ILE A 81 -3.74 0.95 10.14
N ALA A 82 -3.06 -0.05 10.70
CA ALA A 82 -1.60 -0.13 10.65
C ALA A 82 -1.07 -0.19 9.21
N GLY A 83 -1.71 -0.99 8.35
CA GLY A 83 -1.37 -1.08 6.94
C GLY A 83 -1.58 0.24 6.19
N MET A 84 -2.70 0.93 6.43
CA MET A 84 -2.97 2.24 5.85
C MET A 84 -1.98 3.31 6.31
N ALA A 85 -1.65 3.33 7.61
CA ALA A 85 -0.66 4.26 8.16
C ALA A 85 0.72 4.03 7.53
N LEU A 86 1.15 2.76 7.44
CA LEU A 86 2.41 2.39 6.81
C LEU A 86 2.44 2.77 5.32
N LEU A 87 1.35 2.49 4.60
CA LEU A 87 1.23 2.81 3.17
C LEU A 87 1.27 4.32 2.91
N ALA A 88 0.50 5.10 3.68
CA ALA A 88 0.45 6.55 3.53
C ALA A 88 1.77 7.21 3.90
N ALA A 89 2.37 6.81 5.03
CA ALA A 89 3.69 7.31 5.44
C ALA A 89 4.77 6.95 4.41
N GLY A 90 4.76 5.72 3.90
CA GLY A 90 5.68 5.27 2.86
C GLY A 90 5.57 6.09 1.57
N ALA A 91 4.34 6.43 1.15
CA ALA A 91 4.12 7.28 -0.02
C ALA A 91 4.67 8.70 0.18
N ILE A 92 4.44 9.30 1.36
CA ILE A 92 4.98 10.64 1.70
C ILE A 92 6.51 10.61 1.67
N VAL A 93 7.12 9.61 2.32
CA VAL A 93 8.57 9.44 2.35
C VAL A 93 9.13 9.22 0.95
N ALA A 94 8.47 8.44 0.10
CA ALA A 94 8.91 8.19 -1.26
C ALA A 94 8.91 9.46 -2.12
N VAL A 95 7.85 10.27 -2.04
CA VAL A 95 7.76 11.56 -2.76
C VAL A 95 8.84 12.52 -2.26
N TRP A 96 9.04 12.60 -0.95
CA TRP A 96 10.06 13.46 -0.36
C TRP A 96 11.48 13.01 -0.76
N ALA A 97 11.78 11.71 -0.68
CA ALA A 97 13.06 11.16 -1.09
C ALA A 97 13.37 11.43 -2.56
N LEU A 98 12.36 11.37 -3.44
CA LEU A 98 12.54 11.72 -4.85
C LEU A 98 12.92 13.21 -5.00
N GLY A 99 12.29 14.11 -4.23
CA GLY A 99 12.68 15.53 -4.19
C GLY A 99 14.13 15.72 -3.74
N VAL A 100 14.58 15.00 -2.71
CA VAL A 100 15.97 15.05 -2.23
C VAL A 100 16.95 14.55 -3.28
N ILE A 101 16.69 13.40 -3.91
CA ILE A 101 17.56 12.81 -4.94
C ILE A 101 17.70 13.72 -6.16
N THR A 102 16.63 14.46 -6.49
CA THR A 102 16.59 15.33 -7.67
C THR A 102 17.00 16.77 -7.36
N GLY A 103 17.37 17.08 -6.11
CA GLY A 103 17.79 18.43 -5.69
C GLY A 103 16.66 19.47 -5.66
N ARG A 104 15.41 19.04 -5.43
CA ARG A 104 14.21 19.89 -5.42
C ARG A 104 13.47 19.91 -4.07
N ALA A 105 14.13 19.47 -3.00
CA ALA A 105 13.60 19.44 -1.62
C ALA A 105 14.13 20.60 -0.78
#